data_AF-A0A7V2UJZ8-F1
#
_entry.id   AF-A0A7V2UJZ8-F1
#
_cell.length_a   1.000
_cell.length_b   1.000
_cell.length_c   1.000
_cell.angle_alpha   90.00
_cell.angle_beta   90.00
_cell.angle_gamma   90.00
#
_symmetry.space_group_name_H-M   'P 1'
#
loop_
_entity.id
_entity.type
_entity.pdbx_description
1 polymer ?
#
loop_
_entity_poly.entity_id
_entity_poly.type
_entity_poly.pdbx_seq_one_letter_code
_entity_poly.pdbx_strand_id
1 'polypeptide(L)'
;FGVLAVGAVYAVGQVVESLYLTPRLLGERIGLHPIAVIFALMAFGHVLGFVGVLIALPASAVLLVGVRRIQAFYMRSPLYTHGTAAPVGQTEDERG
;
A
#
# COMPACT_ATOMS: atom_id res chain seq x y z
N PHE A 1 28.19 18.68 -25.94
CA PHE A 1 26.96 18.05 -26.49
C PHE A 1 26.62 16.71 -25.84
N GLY A 2 27.57 15.80 -25.59
CA GLY A 2 27.27 14.48 -24.99
C GLY A 2 26.58 14.50 -23.63
N VAL A 3 26.95 15.42 -22.73
CA VAL A 3 26.38 15.50 -21.37
C VAL A 3 24.88 15.86 -21.39
N LEU A 4 24.44 16.70 -22.33
CA LEU A 4 23.02 17.04 -22.49
C LEU A 4 22.21 15.84 -23.00
N ALA A 5 22.77 15.06 -23.93
CA ALA A 5 22.12 13.86 -24.44
C ALA A 5 21.97 12.77 -23.35
N VAL A 6 23.02 12.58 -22.54
CA VAL A 6 22.98 11.66 -21.38
C VAL A 6 21.96 12.14 -20.35
N GLY A 7 21.94 13.44 -20.04
CA GLY A 7 20.97 14.03 -19.12
C GLY A 7 19.53 13.86 -19.59
N ALA A 8 19.26 14.02 -20.89
CA ALA A 8 17.94 13.83 -21.46
C ALA A 8 17.47 12.36 -21.39
N VAL A 9 18.33 11.41 -21.77
CA VAL A 9 18.02 9.97 -21.68
C VAL A 9 17.81 9.55 -20.23
N TYR A 10 18.66 10.03 -19.32
CA TYR A 10 18.53 9.74 -17.89
C TYR A 10 17.25 10.33 -17.31
N ALA A 11 16.90 11.57 -17.62
CA ALA A 11 15.65 12.18 -17.17
C ALA A 11 14.42 11.40 -17.66
N VAL A 12 14.41 10.97 -18.92
CA VAL A 12 13.32 10.14 -19.46
C VAL A 12 13.25 8.78 -18.76
N GLY A 13 14.38 8.10 -18.58
CA GLY A 13 14.45 6.84 -17.84
C GLY A 13 13.98 6.98 -16.39
N GLN A 14 14.45 8.01 -15.69
CA GLN A 14 14.10 8.32 -14.30
C GLN A 14 12.61 8.58 -14.14
N VAL A 15 11.99 9.32 -15.07
CA VAL A 15 10.55 9.60 -15.05
C VAL A 15 9.77 8.31 -15.24
N VAL A 16 10.14 7.45 -16.20
CA VAL A 16 9.50 6.15 -16.41
C VAL A 16 9.65 5.24 -15.19
N GLU A 17 10.83 5.20 -14.57
CA GLU A 17 11.06 4.40 -13.36
C GLU A 17 10.27 4.93 -12.15
N SER A 18 10.23 6.25 -11.97
CA SER A 18 9.50 6.92 -10.88
C SER A 18 7.97 6.84 -11.03
N LEU A 19 7.46 6.95 -12.26
CA LEU A 19 6.02 6.99 -12.54
C LEU A 19 5.43 5.63 -12.88
N TYR A 20 6.25 4.63 -13.20
CA TYR A 20 5.77 3.30 -13.59
C TYR A 20 6.28 2.21 -12.67
N LEU A 21 7.59 2.09 -12.44
CA LEU A 21 8.12 1.03 -11.56
C LEU A 21 7.74 1.28 -10.11
N THR A 22 7.91 2.50 -9.61
CA THR A 22 7.57 2.84 -8.21
C THR A 22 6.09 2.57 -7.90
N PRO A 23 5.10 3.12 -8.64
CA PRO A 23 3.71 2.84 -8.34
C PRO A 23 3.30 1.41 -8.66
N ARG A 24 3.94 0.72 -9.62
CA ARG A 24 3.61 -0.69 -9.91
C ARG A 24 4.12 -1.64 -8.84
N LEU A 25 5.32 -1.40 -8.28
CA LEU A 25 5.78 -2.12 -7.08
C LEU A 25 4.91 -1.81 -5.86
N LEU A 26 4.36 -0.59 -5.78
CA LEU A 26 3.48 -0.16 -4.69
C LEU A 26 1.98 -0.38 -4.96
N GLY A 27 1.55 -0.85 -6.14
CA GLY A 27 0.21 -0.56 -6.67
C GLY A 27 -0.86 -1.61 -6.42
N GLU A 28 -0.49 -2.85 -6.09
CA GLU A 28 -1.45 -3.95 -6.27
C GLU A 28 -2.36 -4.22 -5.06
N ARG A 29 -2.18 -3.52 -3.93
CA ARG A 29 -3.02 -3.73 -2.74
C ARG A 29 -3.32 -2.42 -1.99
N ILE A 30 -4.58 -1.97 -2.16
CA ILE A 30 -5.48 -1.30 -1.20
C ILE A 30 -5.49 0.25 -1.17
N GLY A 31 -6.50 0.86 -1.81
CA GLY A 31 -7.74 1.30 -1.14
C GLY A 31 -7.70 2.35 -0.01
N LEU A 32 -6.54 2.88 0.40
CA LEU A 32 -6.50 3.98 1.37
C LEU A 32 -6.54 5.33 0.63
N HIS A 33 -7.69 5.95 0.77
CA HIS A 33 -8.12 7.09 0.00
C HIS A 33 -7.19 8.30 0.22
N PRO A 34 -6.76 9.02 -0.84
CA PRO A 34 -6.03 10.30 -0.74
C PRO A 34 -6.68 11.33 0.22
N ILE A 35 -7.99 11.18 0.46
CA ILE A 35 -8.75 11.90 1.48
C ILE A 35 -8.10 11.84 2.87
N ALA A 36 -7.49 10.72 3.28
CA ALA A 36 -6.84 10.63 4.59
C ALA A 36 -5.65 11.61 4.72
N VAL A 37 -4.89 11.78 3.63
CA VAL A 37 -3.78 12.75 3.56
C VAL A 37 -4.33 14.16 3.63
N ILE A 38 -5.36 14.46 2.82
CA ILE A 38 -6.01 15.78 2.79
C ILE A 38 -6.63 16.11 4.16
N PHE A 39 -7.26 15.13 4.82
CA PHE A 39 -7.83 15.29 6.15
C PHE A 39 -6.76 15.59 7.20
N ALA A 40 -5.62 14.88 7.17
CA ALA A 40 -4.50 15.18 8.04
C ALA A 40 -3.94 16.60 7.80
N LEU A 41 -3.75 16.99 6.53
CA LEU A 41 -3.30 18.33 6.18
C LEU A 41 -4.25 19.42 6.71
N MET A 42 -5.56 19.22 6.56
CA MET A 42 -6.57 20.16 7.06
C MET A 42 -6.61 20.19 8.59
N ALA A 43 -6.61 19.04 9.25
CA ALA A 43 -6.68 18.95 10.71
C ALA A 43 -5.43 19.56 11.38
N PHE A 44 -4.24 19.14 10.97
CA PHE A 44 -3.00 19.67 11.53
C PHE A 44 -2.74 21.12 11.06
N GLY A 45 -3.07 21.44 9.82
CA GLY A 45 -2.97 22.80 9.28
C GLY A 45 -3.88 23.79 10.02
N HIS A 46 -5.06 23.36 10.48
CA HIS A 46 -5.94 24.21 11.27
C HIS A 46 -5.47 24.36 12.73
N VAL A 47 -4.95 23.30 13.36
CA VAL A 47 -4.55 23.33 14.78
C VAL A 47 -3.20 24.02 14.99
N LEU A 48 -2.23 23.79 14.10
CA LEU A 48 -0.84 24.25 14.25
C LEU A 48 -0.38 25.20 13.13
N GLY A 49 -1.28 25.56 12.20
CA GLY A 49 -0.94 26.41 11.06
C GLY A 49 0.03 25.73 10.09
N PHE A 50 0.95 26.52 9.53
CA PHE A 50 1.95 26.06 8.56
C PHE A 50 2.84 24.93 9.09
N VAL A 51 3.22 24.97 10.37
CA VAL A 51 4.02 23.91 11.01
C VAL A 51 3.25 22.58 11.01
N GLY A 52 1.94 22.64 11.25
CA GLY A 52 1.06 21.49 11.16
C GLY A 52 1.05 20.86 9.78
N VAL A 53 1.00 21.67 8.72
CA VAL A 53 1.09 21.19 7.33
C VAL A 53 2.42 20.50 7.05
N LEU A 54 3.53 21.09 7.53
CA LEU A 54 4.88 20.55 7.34
C LEU A 54 5.04 19.16 7.97
N ILE A 55 4.43 18.95 9.14
CA ILE A 55 4.46 17.67 9.88
C ILE A 55 3.40 16.69 9.37
N ALA A 56 2.25 17.18 8.90
CA ALA A 56 1.14 16.34 8.45
C ALA A 56 1.52 15.45 7.26
N LEU A 57 2.33 15.95 6.34
CA LEU A 57 2.77 15.18 5.18
C LEU A 57 3.60 13.94 5.57
N PRO A 58 4.71 14.05 6.31
CA PRO A 58 5.46 12.87 6.77
C PRO A 58 4.64 11.99 7.72
N ALA A 59 3.85 12.57 8.62
CA ALA A 59 2.98 11.80 9.52
C ALA A 59 1.97 10.95 8.75
N SER A 60 1.30 11.52 7.74
CA SER A 60 0.35 10.79 6.90
C SER A 60 1.03 9.70 6.08
N ALA A 61 2.26 9.91 5.60
CA ALA A 61 3.02 8.90 4.89
C ALA A 61 3.36 7.70 5.81
N VAL A 62 3.81 7.97 7.04
CA VAL A 62 4.09 6.93 8.05
C VAL A 62 2.83 6.17 8.41
N LEU A 63 1.71 6.89 8.66
CA LEU A 63 0.43 6.27 8.99
C LEU A 63 -0.06 5.36 7.86
N LEU A 64 0.02 5.83 6.62
CA LEU A 64 -0.35 5.05 5.44
C LEU A 64 0.48 3.77 5.33
N VAL A 65 1.81 3.86 5.43
CA VAL A 65 2.71 2.70 5.38
C VAL A 65 2.44 1.73 6.53
N GLY A 66 2.20 2.25 7.74
CA GLY A 66 1.87 1.46 8.93
C GLY A 66 0.58 0.66 8.74
N VAL A 67 -0.49 1.31 8.28
CA VAL A 67 -1.77 0.61 8.00
C VAL A 67 -1.59 -0.45 6.92
N ARG A 68 -0.83 -0.16 5.84
CA ARG A 68 -0.54 -1.14 4.78
C ARG A 68 0.20 -2.35 5.33
N ARG A 69 1.17 -2.12 6.22
CA ARG A 69 1.92 -3.19 6.90
C ARG A 69 0.97 -4.05 7.75
N ILE A 70 0.09 -3.42 8.54
CA ILE A 70 -0.89 -4.11 9.39
C ILE A 70 -1.90 -4.90 8.56
N GLN A 71 -2.43 -4.34 7.47
CA GLN A 71 -3.35 -5.04 6.56
C GLN A 71 -2.71 -6.29 5.94
N ALA A 72 -1.44 -6.20 5.54
CA ALA A 72 -0.69 -7.34 5.03
C ALA A 72 -0.49 -8.44 6.10
N PHE A 73 -0.31 -8.05 7.37
CA PHE A 73 -0.27 -9.00 8.49
C PHE A 73 -1.65 -9.61 8.79
N TYR A 74 -2.74 -8.84 8.70
CA TYR A 74 -4.10 -9.30 8.98
C TYR A 74 -4.57 -10.37 7.98
N MET A 75 -4.27 -10.17 6.69
CA MET A 75 -4.57 -11.14 5.62
C MET A 75 -3.74 -12.42 5.68
N ARG A 76 -2.67 -12.44 6.49
CA ARG A 76 -1.83 -13.62 6.70
C ARG A 76 -2.30 -14.46 7.91
N SER A 77 -3.39 -14.08 8.57
CA SER A 77 -3.90 -14.84 9.70
C SER A 77 -4.36 -16.24 9.23
N PRO A 78 -3.84 -17.34 9.82
CA PRO A 78 -4.08 -18.73 9.41
C PRO A 78 -5.52 -19.25 9.56
N LEU A 79 -6.46 -18.37 9.92
CA LEU A 79 -7.82 -18.72 10.32
C LEU A 79 -8.76 -19.03 9.15
N TYR A 80 -8.35 -18.74 7.91
CA TYR A 80 -9.13 -19.12 6.72
C TYR A 80 -8.79 -20.52 6.17
N THR A 81 -7.68 -21.12 6.59
CA THR A 81 -7.28 -22.47 6.12
C THR A 81 -7.85 -23.58 7.00
N HIS A 82 -8.40 -23.29 8.18
CA HIS A 82 -8.99 -24.27 9.10
C HIS A 82 -10.53 -24.23 9.15
N GLY A 83 -11.18 -23.72 8.10
CA GLY A 83 -12.63 -23.54 8.08
C GLY A 83 -13.35 -24.09 6.85
N THR A 84 -12.64 -24.47 5.79
CA THR A 84 -13.27 -25.14 4.64
C THR A 84 -13.20 -26.63 4.84
N ALA A 85 -14.19 -27.12 5.59
CA ALA A 85 -14.83 -28.41 5.40
C ALA A 85 -13.89 -29.59 5.15
N ALA A 86 -13.43 -30.21 6.22
CA ALA A 86 -13.43 -31.65 6.25
C ALA A 86 -14.88 -32.11 6.46
N PRO A 87 -15.58 -32.66 5.45
CA PRO A 87 -16.60 -33.65 5.76
C PRO A 87 -15.84 -34.92 6.12
N VAL A 88 -15.62 -35.10 7.43
CA VAL A 88 -15.50 -36.42 8.02
C VAL A 88 -16.89 -37.05 7.91
N GLY A 89 -17.10 -37.77 6.81
CA GLY A 89 -18.09 -38.82 6.65
C GLY A 89 -17.38 -39.89 5.82
N GLN A 90 -16.78 -40.87 6.50
CA GLN A 90 -17.32 -42.22 6.56
C GLN A 90 -17.40 -42.83 5.14
N THR A 91 -16.50 -43.73 4.73
CA THR A 91 -16.41 -45.12 5.20
C THR A 91 -17.79 -45.73 5.42
N GLU A 92 -18.62 -45.91 4.37
CA GLU A 92 -19.63 -46.98 4.31
C GLU A 92 -20.34 -46.98 2.93
N ASP A 93 -19.65 -47.22 1.81
CA ASP A 93 -20.33 -47.68 0.58
C ASP A 93 -19.42 -48.56 -0.29
N GLU A 94 -18.70 -49.48 0.36
CA GLU A 94 -17.94 -50.56 -0.30
C GLU A 94 -18.54 -51.95 0.01
N ARG A 95 -19.80 -52.04 0.49
CA ARG A 95 -20.51 -53.31 0.72
C ARG A 95 -22.02 -53.19 0.48
N GLY A 96 -22.47 -53.55 -0.72
CA GLY A 96 -23.87 -53.75 -1.09
C GLY A 96 -24.02 -54.49 -2.40
#